data_AF-A0A942RFV1-F1
#
_entry.id   AF-A0A942RFV1-F1
#
_cell.length_a   1.000
_cell.length_b   1.000
_cell.length_c   1.000
_cell.angle_alpha   90.00
_cell.angle_beta   90.00
_cell.angle_gamma   90.00
#
_symmetry.space_group_name_H-M   'P 1'
#
loop_
_entity.id
_entity.type
_entity.pdbx_description
1 polymer ?
#
loop_
_entity_poly.entity_id
_entity_poly.type
_entity_poly.pdbx_seq_one_letter_code
_entity_poly.pdbx_strand_id
1 'polypeptide(L)'
;DELVFVSGHPGSTNRLHTMAQMMFNRDYAYPNRLKTLQYRIDALKRYSKLSEENERRAKNQIFSLENSLKASKGEYQGLMDKNIVAKKQMEEDDFRALVEKNPEWKKKYGNSWKEIEGAQAKLATRYKEIFYHSLAGSRFFGLGLNIVRYVAEVKKEDGKRLDGYHDAQLQSLKFQLFSPAPIYTDLEEFAITARINEVIEALGKDDAFVKMVLNGKTPEAVAKELAATKLGDVKFRQELVEGGEDAIAKSTDPVITLARTFDPMGREIRKWQEDNIDAVLTTAGEKIGQARFEVYGKTKNPDATFTLRLSYGTVKGYAMNGTKAPYKTTIAGMYAHSADFDNKGDFELPARFDERKSKVNQMSPLNFVSTCDIIGGNSGSPVVNRKGELVGLIFDGNIESLVGRFVYDDEASRAVSVHSSGMLECLRNVYDANPLADEIEGKKAEVKSGEMK
;
A
#
# COMPACT_ATOMS: atom_id res chain seq x y z
N ASP A 1 7.58 -11.49 -29.81
CA ASP A 1 7.41 -10.26 -29.03
C ASP A 1 6.21 -9.47 -29.57
N GLU A 2 5.03 -9.69 -28.97
CA GLU A 2 3.82 -8.91 -29.26
C GLU A 2 3.79 -7.64 -28.39
N LEU A 3 3.45 -6.49 -28.97
CA LEU A 3 3.37 -5.21 -28.25
C LEU A 3 2.03 -5.13 -27.50
N VAL A 4 2.11 -4.77 -26.23
CA VAL A 4 0.97 -4.56 -25.34
C VAL A 4 1.08 -3.24 -24.60
N PHE A 5 -0.07 -2.73 -24.17
CA PHE A 5 -0.22 -1.46 -23.46
C PHE A 5 -1.01 -1.68 -22.18
N VAL A 6 -0.62 -0.98 -21.12
CA VAL A 6 -1.27 -1.02 -19.81
C VAL A 6 -1.65 0.40 -19.43
N SER A 7 -2.93 0.64 -19.23
CA SER A 7 -3.47 1.90 -18.73
C SER A 7 -3.96 1.70 -17.30
N GLY A 8 -3.51 2.52 -16.35
CA GLY A 8 -3.89 2.34 -14.95
C GLY A 8 -3.47 3.49 -14.04
N HIS A 9 -3.68 3.30 -12.73
CA HIS A 9 -3.39 4.29 -11.69
C HIS A 9 -2.24 3.77 -10.79
N PRO A 10 -0.98 3.76 -11.27
CA PRO A 10 0.15 3.34 -10.45
C PRO A 10 0.23 4.21 -9.19
N GLY A 11 0.34 3.57 -8.03
CA GLY A 11 0.29 4.21 -6.71
C GLY A 11 1.40 5.21 -6.50
N SER A 12 2.63 4.73 -6.30
CA SER A 12 3.77 5.62 -6.12
C SER A 12 5.11 4.99 -6.45
N THR A 13 5.99 5.77 -7.08
CA THR A 13 7.41 5.45 -7.31
C THR A 13 8.25 6.56 -6.69
N ASN A 14 9.53 6.26 -6.45
CA ASN A 14 10.51 7.15 -5.85
C ASN A 14 11.76 7.24 -6.74
N ARG A 15 11.58 7.16 -8.07
CA ARG A 15 12.68 7.11 -9.05
C ARG A 15 13.39 8.45 -9.17
N LEU A 16 12.69 9.52 -8.80
CA LEU A 16 13.16 10.90 -8.86
C LEU A 16 13.66 11.42 -7.51
N HIS A 17 13.67 10.59 -6.47
CA HIS A 17 14.26 10.92 -5.17
C HIS A 17 15.74 11.27 -5.31
N THR A 18 16.20 12.19 -4.47
CA THR A 18 17.64 12.43 -4.30
C THR A 18 18.31 11.29 -3.55
N MET A 19 19.63 11.22 -3.64
CA MET A 19 20.44 10.27 -2.88
C MET A 19 20.21 10.41 -1.38
N ALA A 20 20.07 11.63 -0.86
CA ALA A 20 19.74 11.84 0.55
C ALA A 20 18.40 11.19 0.96
N GLN A 21 17.37 11.30 0.13
CA GLN A 21 16.07 10.66 0.39
C GLN A 21 16.15 9.13 0.26
N MET A 22 16.90 8.63 -0.72
CA MET A 22 17.12 7.19 -0.89
C MET A 22 17.88 6.59 0.30
N MET A 23 18.93 7.25 0.77
CA MET A 23 19.70 6.78 1.93
C MET A 23 18.90 6.87 3.22
N PHE A 24 18.09 7.93 3.40
CA PHE A 24 17.15 7.98 4.52
C PHE A 24 16.17 6.79 4.50
N ASN A 25 15.62 6.47 3.33
CA ASN A 25 14.75 5.31 3.18
C ASN A 25 15.46 4.01 3.59
N ARG A 26 16.69 3.80 3.12
CA ARG A 26 17.50 2.62 3.42
C ARG A 26 17.83 2.52 4.92
N ASP A 27 18.31 3.60 5.50
CA ASP A 27 18.92 3.57 6.83
C ASP A 27 17.89 3.70 7.96
N TYR A 28 16.75 4.33 7.69
CA TYR A 28 15.72 4.60 8.68
C TYR A 28 14.36 4.02 8.29
N ALA A 29 13.82 4.35 7.11
CA ALA A 29 12.42 4.06 6.83
C ALA A 29 12.10 2.57 6.68
N TYR A 30 12.81 1.87 5.79
CA TYR A 30 12.57 0.46 5.50
C TYR A 30 12.86 -0.47 6.68
N PRO A 31 13.98 -0.33 7.42
CA PRO A 31 14.25 -1.18 8.57
C PRO A 31 13.13 -1.16 9.62
N ASN A 32 12.64 0.04 9.95
CA ASN A 32 11.54 0.19 10.91
C ASN A 32 10.22 -0.35 10.33
N ARG A 33 9.91 -0.07 9.06
CA ARG A 33 8.72 -0.61 8.39
C ARG A 33 8.69 -2.15 8.37
N LEU A 34 9.81 -2.78 8.00
CA LEU A 34 9.92 -4.24 7.97
C LEU A 34 9.73 -4.84 9.36
N LYS A 35 10.33 -4.23 10.39
CA LYS A 35 10.17 -4.65 11.78
C LYS A 35 8.71 -4.58 12.22
N THR A 36 8.01 -3.47 11.96
CA THR A 36 6.59 -3.32 12.30
C THR A 36 5.68 -4.29 11.56
N LEU A 37 5.91 -4.50 10.26
CA LEU A 37 5.13 -5.46 9.49
C LEU A 37 5.28 -6.87 10.08
N GLN A 38 6.51 -7.29 10.39
CA GLN A 38 6.77 -8.58 11.00
C GLN A 38 6.10 -8.71 12.38
N TYR A 39 6.24 -7.69 13.25
CA TYR A 39 5.61 -7.66 14.57
C TYR A 39 4.10 -7.90 14.50
N ARG A 40 3.44 -7.22 13.55
CA ARG A 40 1.99 -7.33 13.34
C ARG A 40 1.59 -8.69 12.77
N ILE A 41 2.33 -9.21 11.80
CA ILE A 41 2.09 -10.54 11.22
C ILE A 41 2.21 -11.60 12.31
N ASP A 42 3.25 -11.55 13.14
CA ASP A 42 3.48 -12.55 14.19
C ASP A 42 2.39 -12.50 15.26
N ALA A 43 1.93 -11.30 15.63
CA ALA A 43 0.81 -11.13 16.54
C ALA A 43 -0.49 -11.74 16.00
N LEU A 44 -0.81 -11.45 14.74
CA LEU A 44 -2.01 -12.00 14.09
C LEU A 44 -1.91 -13.50 13.89
N LYS A 45 -0.73 -14.04 13.53
CA LYS A 45 -0.51 -15.49 13.44
C LYS A 45 -0.66 -16.20 14.80
N ARG A 46 -0.27 -15.56 15.91
CA ARG A 46 -0.56 -16.10 17.26
C ARG A 46 -2.06 -16.07 17.54
N TYR A 47 -2.76 -14.99 17.21
CA TYR A 47 -4.21 -14.89 17.35
C TYR A 47 -4.96 -15.94 16.51
N SER A 48 -4.57 -16.14 15.24
CA SER A 48 -5.17 -17.13 14.34
C SER A 48 -5.10 -18.56 14.88
N LYS A 49 -4.06 -18.90 15.64
CA LYS A 49 -3.88 -20.25 16.20
C LYS A 49 -4.81 -20.58 17.37
N LEU A 50 -5.57 -19.60 17.88
CA LEU A 50 -6.47 -19.82 19.01
C LEU A 50 -7.75 -20.58 18.62
N SER A 51 -8.27 -20.38 17.40
CA SER A 51 -9.46 -21.05 16.87
C SER A 51 -9.60 -20.81 15.36
N GLU A 52 -10.39 -21.65 14.68
CA GLU A 52 -10.71 -21.46 13.26
C GLU A 52 -11.41 -20.11 12.99
N GLU A 53 -12.25 -19.65 13.91
CA GLU A 53 -12.92 -18.35 13.79
C GLU A 53 -11.92 -17.18 13.90
N ASN A 54 -10.91 -17.31 14.76
CA ASN A 54 -9.86 -16.29 14.87
C ASN A 54 -8.98 -16.27 13.63
N GLU A 55 -8.68 -17.44 13.06
CA GLU A 55 -8.01 -17.56 11.77
C GLU A 55 -8.81 -16.84 10.67
N ARG A 56 -10.11 -17.13 10.55
CA ARG A 56 -11.00 -16.49 9.58
C ARG A 56 -11.01 -14.96 9.71
N ARG A 57 -11.03 -14.44 10.94
CA ARG A 57 -11.03 -12.99 11.22
C ARG A 57 -9.71 -12.32 10.83
N ALA A 58 -8.58 -12.96 11.10
CA ALA A 58 -7.25 -12.39 10.85
C ALA A 58 -6.73 -12.60 9.42
N LYS A 59 -7.26 -13.59 8.68
CA LYS A 59 -6.78 -14.03 7.35
C LYS A 59 -6.48 -12.88 6.38
N ASN A 60 -7.46 -12.00 6.14
CA ASN A 60 -7.30 -10.90 5.19
C ASN A 60 -6.26 -9.88 5.63
N GLN A 61 -6.15 -9.64 6.94
CA GLN A 61 -5.18 -8.71 7.50
C GLN A 61 -3.76 -9.28 7.43
N ILE A 62 -3.58 -10.58 7.73
CA ILE A 62 -2.31 -11.29 7.55
C ILE A 62 -1.88 -11.20 6.09
N PHE A 63 -2.76 -11.58 5.15
CA PHE A 63 -2.47 -11.53 3.72
C PHE A 63 -2.01 -10.13 3.27
N SER A 64 -2.73 -9.08 3.67
CA SER A 64 -2.40 -7.70 3.30
C SER A 64 -1.04 -7.26 3.86
N LEU A 65 -0.72 -7.66 5.09
CA LEU A 65 0.56 -7.34 5.73
C LEU A 65 1.71 -8.14 5.13
N GLU A 66 1.50 -9.42 4.81
CA GLU A 66 2.51 -10.27 4.15
C GLU A 66 2.84 -9.76 2.75
N ASN A 67 1.83 -9.32 2.00
CA ASN A 67 2.05 -8.67 0.71
C ASN A 67 2.86 -7.37 0.86
N SER A 68 2.52 -6.56 1.88
CA SER A 68 3.29 -5.35 2.20
C SER A 68 4.73 -5.66 2.61
N LEU A 69 4.94 -6.74 3.36
CA LEU A 69 6.25 -7.21 3.82
C LEU A 69 7.10 -7.69 2.63
N LYS A 70 6.53 -8.53 1.76
CA LYS A 70 7.17 -8.98 0.51
C LYS A 70 7.64 -7.80 -0.32
N ALA A 71 6.73 -6.86 -0.62
CA ALA A 71 7.05 -5.68 -1.40
C ALA A 71 8.14 -4.82 -0.73
N SER A 72 7.97 -4.50 0.55
CA SER A 72 8.94 -3.67 1.29
C SER A 72 10.32 -4.32 1.37
N LYS A 73 10.38 -5.66 1.45
CA LYS A 73 11.63 -6.42 1.50
C LYS A 73 12.37 -6.34 0.15
N GLY A 74 11.66 -6.50 -0.96
CA GLY A 74 12.26 -6.36 -2.29
C GLY A 74 12.72 -4.94 -2.58
N GLU A 75 11.90 -3.94 -2.22
CA GLU A 75 12.28 -2.52 -2.31
C GLU A 75 13.55 -2.22 -1.48
N TYR A 76 13.62 -2.74 -0.24
CA TYR A 76 14.78 -2.57 0.62
C TYR A 76 16.03 -3.26 0.08
N GLN A 77 15.89 -4.47 -0.50
CA GLN A 77 17.00 -5.15 -1.17
C GLN A 77 17.56 -4.30 -2.32
N GLY A 78 16.71 -3.63 -3.10
CA GLY A 78 17.15 -2.70 -4.14
C GLY A 78 17.96 -1.50 -3.60
N LEU A 79 17.60 -0.99 -2.42
CA LEU A 79 18.36 0.07 -1.75
C LEU A 79 19.69 -0.41 -1.15
N MET A 80 19.83 -1.71 -0.92
CA MET A 80 21.07 -2.34 -0.44
C MET A 80 21.98 -2.80 -1.59
N ASP A 81 21.46 -2.86 -2.82
CA ASP A 81 22.22 -3.23 -4.00
C ASP A 81 23.21 -2.12 -4.39
N LYS A 82 24.50 -2.42 -4.31
CA LYS A 82 25.58 -1.47 -4.59
C LYS A 82 25.57 -0.96 -6.02
N ASN A 83 25.16 -1.77 -7.00
CA ASN A 83 25.11 -1.38 -8.40
C ASN A 83 23.96 -0.41 -8.65
N ILE A 84 22.78 -0.68 -8.05
CA ILE A 84 21.64 0.24 -8.12
C ILE A 84 22.00 1.57 -7.45
N VAL A 85 22.56 1.53 -6.25
CA VAL A 85 22.98 2.73 -5.51
C VAL A 85 24.04 3.52 -6.28
N ALA A 86 25.06 2.85 -6.83
CA ALA A 86 26.09 3.53 -7.63
C ALA A 86 25.51 4.16 -8.89
N LYS A 87 24.60 3.46 -9.60
CA LYS A 87 23.90 4.01 -10.77
C LYS A 87 23.10 5.27 -10.40
N LYS A 88 22.34 5.23 -9.31
CA LYS A 88 21.55 6.39 -8.84
C LYS A 88 22.44 7.56 -8.42
N GLN A 89 23.58 7.28 -7.79
CA GLN A 89 24.56 8.31 -7.44
C GLN A 89 25.12 8.98 -8.70
N MET A 90 25.56 8.20 -9.68
CA MET A 90 26.06 8.75 -10.96
C MET A 90 24.99 9.58 -11.68
N GLU A 91 23.74 9.11 -11.72
CA GLU A 91 22.62 9.86 -12.32
C GLU A 91 22.40 11.22 -11.62
N GLU A 92 22.50 11.27 -10.28
CA GLU A 92 22.38 12.52 -9.54
C GLU A 92 23.61 13.44 -9.76
N ASP A 93 24.82 12.89 -9.73
CA ASP A 93 26.06 13.65 -9.93
C ASP A 93 26.10 14.30 -11.31
N ASP A 94 25.75 13.54 -12.36
CA ASP A 94 25.64 14.04 -13.73
C ASP A 94 24.60 15.15 -13.84
N PHE A 95 23.44 14.97 -13.21
CA PHE A 95 22.38 15.98 -13.20
C PHE A 95 22.83 17.27 -12.50
N ARG A 96 23.45 17.15 -11.32
CA ARG A 96 24.00 18.28 -10.57
C ARG A 96 25.06 19.01 -11.39
N ALA A 97 25.97 18.28 -12.03
CA ALA A 97 27.01 18.86 -12.88
C ALA A 97 26.42 19.65 -14.07
N LEU A 98 25.33 19.18 -14.68
CA LEU A 98 24.64 19.90 -15.75
C LEU A 98 24.01 21.20 -15.25
N VAL A 99 23.39 21.17 -14.06
CA VAL A 99 22.84 22.36 -13.41
C VAL A 99 23.93 23.37 -13.06
N GLU A 100 25.08 22.90 -12.54
CA GLU A 100 26.18 23.76 -12.13
C GLU A 100 26.90 24.46 -13.30
N LYS A 101 26.93 23.83 -14.49
CA LYS A 101 27.55 24.40 -15.69
C LYS A 101 26.80 25.63 -16.22
N ASN A 102 25.51 25.77 -15.91
CA ASN A 102 24.71 26.92 -16.32
C ASN A 102 24.55 27.89 -15.13
N PRO A 103 25.07 29.14 -15.22
CA PRO A 103 25.02 30.10 -14.10
C PRO A 103 23.59 30.42 -13.61
N GLU A 104 22.62 30.51 -14.53
CA GLU A 104 21.22 30.80 -14.19
C GLU A 104 20.58 29.60 -13.46
N TRP A 105 20.81 28.39 -13.96
CA TRP A 105 20.31 27.17 -13.31
C TRP A 105 20.98 26.93 -11.95
N LYS A 106 22.29 27.15 -11.86
CA LYS A 106 23.04 27.07 -10.59
C LYS A 106 22.45 28.02 -9.55
N LYS A 107 22.18 29.27 -9.92
CA LYS A 107 21.57 30.27 -9.03
C LYS A 107 20.16 29.87 -8.62
N LYS A 108 19.35 29.35 -9.54
CA LYS A 108 17.94 29.01 -9.29
C LYS A 108 17.76 27.69 -8.50
N TYR A 109 18.58 26.69 -8.78
CA TYR A 109 18.35 25.31 -8.34
C TYR A 109 19.49 24.70 -7.51
N GLY A 110 20.71 25.22 -7.59
CA GLY A 110 21.92 24.57 -7.06
C GLY A 110 21.89 24.25 -5.56
N ASN A 111 21.17 25.03 -4.75
CA ASN A 111 21.05 24.79 -3.30
C ASN A 111 20.03 23.70 -2.92
N SER A 112 19.16 23.28 -3.84
CA SER A 112 17.99 22.44 -3.53
C SER A 112 18.39 21.06 -2.99
N TRP A 113 19.48 20.47 -3.47
CA TRP A 113 20.00 19.20 -2.94
C TRP A 113 20.43 19.33 -1.48
N LYS A 114 21.13 20.41 -1.14
CA LYS A 114 21.58 20.67 0.23
C LYS A 114 20.40 20.93 1.18
N GLU A 115 19.35 21.60 0.69
CA GLU A 115 18.10 21.78 1.44
C GLU A 115 17.46 20.43 1.79
N ILE A 116 17.38 19.51 0.81
CA ILE A 116 16.86 18.16 1.02
C ILE A 116 17.77 17.33 1.95
N GLU A 117 19.09 17.36 1.74
CA GLU A 117 20.07 16.69 2.61
C GLU A 117 19.90 17.14 4.07
N GLY A 118 19.78 18.44 4.31
CA GLY A 118 19.56 19.00 5.64
C GLY A 118 18.21 18.60 6.25
N ALA A 119 17.14 18.57 5.45
CA ALA A 119 15.83 18.09 5.91
C ALA A 119 15.87 16.61 6.28
N GLN A 120 16.50 15.75 5.48
CA GLN A 120 16.62 14.32 5.78
C GLN A 120 17.45 14.08 7.05
N ALA A 121 18.54 14.82 7.24
CA ALA A 121 19.33 14.75 8.47
C ALA A 121 18.52 15.16 9.72
N LYS A 122 17.69 16.22 9.62
CA LYS A 122 16.77 16.61 10.70
C LYS A 122 15.70 15.55 10.94
N LEU A 123 15.10 15.00 9.89
CA LEU A 123 14.09 13.95 10.00
C LEU A 123 14.65 12.74 10.76
N ALA A 124 15.89 12.34 10.45
CA ALA A 124 16.55 11.21 11.10
C ALA A 124 16.66 11.37 12.63
N THR A 125 16.79 12.59 13.17
CA THR A 125 16.91 12.79 14.62
C THR A 125 15.61 12.53 15.38
N ARG A 126 14.45 12.71 14.73
CA ARG A 126 13.12 12.48 15.33
C ARG A 126 12.36 11.32 14.72
N TYR A 127 12.95 10.59 13.78
CA TYR A 127 12.22 9.59 13.01
C TYR A 127 11.57 8.51 13.87
N LYS A 128 12.26 8.06 14.93
CA LYS A 128 11.70 7.07 15.86
C LYS A 128 10.46 7.60 16.58
N GLU A 129 10.45 8.85 17.02
CA GLU A 129 9.27 9.48 17.64
C GLU A 129 8.12 9.51 16.62
N ILE A 130 8.37 10.05 15.42
CA ILE A 130 7.39 10.16 14.34
C ILE A 130 6.77 8.79 14.00
N PHE A 131 7.59 7.75 13.98
CA PHE A 131 7.17 6.42 13.56
C PHE A 131 6.53 5.59 14.69
N TYR A 132 7.01 5.70 15.93
CA TYR A 132 6.61 4.85 17.06
C TYR A 132 5.65 5.52 18.05
N HIS A 133 5.51 6.85 18.09
CA HIS A 133 4.50 7.56 18.90
C HIS A 133 3.10 7.42 18.30
N SER A 134 2.62 6.17 18.20
CA SER A 134 1.36 5.81 17.58
C SER A 134 0.96 4.40 17.99
N LEU A 135 -0.34 4.17 18.23
CA LEU A 135 -0.95 2.84 18.34
C LEU A 135 -1.51 2.35 16.99
N ALA A 136 -0.82 2.70 15.89
CA ALA A 136 -1.19 2.26 14.55
C ALA A 136 -1.37 0.74 14.48
N GLY A 137 -2.47 0.33 13.85
CA GLY A 137 -2.90 -1.07 13.81
C GLY A 137 -4.11 -1.37 14.68
N SER A 138 -4.42 -0.52 15.68
CA SER A 138 -5.71 -0.57 16.40
C SER A 138 -6.76 0.26 15.67
N ARG A 139 -7.89 -0.38 15.33
CA ARG A 139 -9.07 0.32 14.79
C ARG A 139 -9.72 1.19 15.85
N PHE A 140 -9.79 0.75 17.10
CA PHE A 140 -10.40 1.54 18.17
C PHE A 140 -9.64 2.84 18.42
N PHE A 141 -8.31 2.78 18.59
CA PHE A 141 -7.52 4.00 18.80
C PHE A 141 -7.63 4.97 17.63
N GLY A 142 -7.60 4.46 16.39
CA GLY A 142 -7.81 5.27 15.19
C GLY A 142 -9.18 5.98 15.18
N LEU A 143 -10.26 5.28 15.52
CA LEU A 143 -11.60 5.87 15.63
C LEU A 143 -11.63 6.95 16.72
N GLY A 144 -11.12 6.66 17.91
CA GLY A 144 -11.14 7.61 19.02
C GLY A 144 -10.36 8.88 18.72
N LEU A 145 -9.15 8.76 18.17
CA LEU A 145 -8.34 9.91 17.77
C LEU A 145 -9.02 10.74 16.68
N ASN A 146 -9.63 10.09 15.68
CA ASN A 146 -10.35 10.80 14.64
C ASN A 146 -11.58 11.53 15.18
N ILE A 147 -12.33 10.96 16.13
CA ILE A 147 -13.49 11.64 16.74
C ILE A 147 -13.02 12.84 17.57
N VAL A 148 -11.99 12.68 18.41
CA VAL A 148 -11.42 13.76 19.24
C VAL A 148 -10.96 14.92 18.37
N ARG A 149 -10.26 14.63 17.27
CA ARG A 149 -9.82 15.65 16.31
C ARG A 149 -10.99 16.24 15.54
N TYR A 150 -11.92 15.41 15.07
CA TYR A 150 -13.07 15.84 14.26
C TYR A 150 -13.83 16.97 14.95
N VAL A 151 -14.24 16.79 16.21
CA VAL A 151 -15.09 17.78 16.91
C VAL A 151 -14.38 19.12 17.13
N ALA A 152 -13.04 19.10 17.19
CA ALA A 152 -12.22 20.30 17.31
C ALA A 152 -11.93 20.95 15.95
N GLU A 153 -11.66 20.17 14.91
CA GLU A 153 -11.35 20.68 13.57
C GLU A 153 -12.57 21.33 12.91
N VAL A 154 -13.77 20.76 13.04
CA VAL A 154 -14.98 21.31 12.39
C VAL A 154 -15.40 22.68 12.93
N LYS A 155 -14.89 23.10 14.09
CA LYS A 155 -15.09 24.46 14.63
C LYS A 155 -14.17 25.51 13.99
N LYS A 156 -13.10 25.09 13.31
CA LYS A 156 -12.16 25.98 12.63
C LYS A 156 -12.67 26.29 11.22
N GLU A 157 -12.23 27.44 10.70
CA GLU A 157 -12.30 27.74 9.27
C GLU A 157 -11.64 26.62 8.47
N ASP A 158 -12.23 26.23 7.35
CA ASP A 158 -11.83 25.06 6.57
C ASP A 158 -10.33 25.04 6.23
N GLY A 159 -9.77 26.18 5.77
CA GLY A 159 -8.35 26.30 5.43
C GLY A 159 -7.38 26.26 6.63
N LYS A 160 -7.88 26.23 7.86
CA LYS A 160 -7.08 26.11 9.09
C LYS A 160 -7.21 24.72 9.73
N ARG A 161 -7.97 23.81 9.12
CA ARG A 161 -8.14 22.44 9.60
C ARG A 161 -6.95 21.57 9.24
N LEU A 162 -6.77 20.51 10.01
CA LEU A 162 -5.86 19.44 9.64
C LEU A 162 -6.33 18.75 8.34
N ASP A 163 -5.39 18.23 7.55
CA ASP A 163 -5.71 17.36 6.42
C ASP A 163 -6.57 16.17 6.87
N GLY A 164 -7.58 15.82 6.08
CA GLY A 164 -8.56 14.79 6.41
C GLY A 164 -9.83 15.34 7.07
N TYR A 165 -9.82 16.62 7.47
CA TYR A 165 -10.94 17.29 8.15
C TYR A 165 -11.49 18.49 7.36
N HIS A 166 -11.04 18.69 6.12
CA HIS A 166 -11.63 19.70 5.24
C HIS A 166 -13.08 19.33 4.87
N ASP A 167 -13.91 20.32 4.55
CA ASP A 167 -15.33 20.14 4.21
C ASP A 167 -15.55 19.05 3.15
N ALA A 168 -14.70 19.03 2.12
CA ALA A 168 -14.72 18.02 1.05
C ALA A 168 -14.42 16.58 1.52
N GLN A 169 -13.79 16.42 2.68
CA GLN A 169 -13.37 15.14 3.26
C GLN A 169 -14.31 14.66 4.37
N LEU A 170 -15.10 15.56 4.98
CA LEU A 170 -15.94 15.24 6.14
C LEU A 170 -16.96 14.13 5.87
N GLN A 171 -17.55 14.07 4.67
CA GLN A 171 -18.52 13.01 4.35
C GLN A 171 -17.85 11.64 4.34
N SER A 172 -16.69 11.51 3.71
CA SER A 172 -15.89 10.28 3.69
C SER A 172 -15.42 9.89 5.09
N LEU A 173 -14.97 10.86 5.89
CA LEU A 173 -14.57 10.64 7.27
C LEU A 173 -15.74 10.14 8.12
N LYS A 174 -16.93 10.75 8.02
CA LYS A 174 -18.14 10.28 8.70
C LYS A 174 -18.54 8.87 8.26
N PHE A 175 -18.46 8.57 6.97
CA PHE A 175 -18.74 7.22 6.47
C PHE A 175 -17.82 6.18 7.09
N GLN A 176 -16.53 6.49 7.24
CA GLN A 176 -15.56 5.62 7.92
C GLN A 176 -15.86 5.51 9.42
N LEU A 177 -16.10 6.64 10.09
CA LEU A 177 -16.43 6.68 11.53
C LEU A 177 -17.72 5.89 11.82
N PHE A 178 -18.74 5.96 10.98
CA PHE A 178 -20.04 5.34 11.22
C PHE A 178 -20.23 4.01 10.49
N SER A 179 -19.15 3.41 9.98
CA SER A 179 -19.20 2.07 9.39
C SER A 179 -19.69 1.04 10.42
N PRO A 180 -20.70 0.22 10.09
CA PRO A 180 -21.17 -0.86 10.96
C PRO A 180 -20.30 -2.12 10.87
N ALA A 181 -19.20 -2.09 10.10
CA ALA A 181 -18.32 -3.23 9.95
C ALA A 181 -17.78 -3.68 11.31
N PRO A 182 -17.89 -4.97 11.67
CA PRO A 182 -17.58 -5.46 12.99
C PRO A 182 -16.12 -5.17 13.37
N ILE A 183 -15.89 -4.87 14.64
CA ILE A 183 -14.57 -4.74 15.24
C ILE A 183 -14.46 -5.85 16.29
N TYR A 184 -13.53 -6.77 16.10
CA TYR A 184 -13.33 -7.91 16.98
C TYR A 184 -12.45 -7.46 18.16
N THR A 185 -13.06 -7.35 19.34
CA THR A 185 -12.42 -6.80 20.54
C THR A 185 -11.22 -7.63 21.00
N ASP A 186 -11.32 -8.95 20.86
CA ASP A 186 -10.26 -9.91 21.13
C ASP A 186 -9.06 -9.72 20.18
N LEU A 187 -9.32 -9.49 18.89
CA LEU A 187 -8.25 -9.18 17.92
C LEU A 187 -7.60 -7.83 18.24
N GLU A 188 -8.39 -6.81 18.60
CA GLU A 188 -7.87 -5.49 18.99
C GLU A 188 -6.99 -5.58 20.24
N GLU A 189 -7.36 -6.36 21.26
CA GLU A 189 -6.53 -6.59 22.44
C GLU A 189 -5.17 -7.19 22.07
N PHE A 190 -5.14 -8.20 21.19
CA PHE A 190 -3.90 -8.79 20.67
C PHE A 190 -3.05 -7.77 19.90
N ALA A 191 -3.68 -7.00 19.00
CA ALA A 191 -3.00 -6.03 18.15
C ALA A 191 -2.41 -4.87 18.96
N ILE A 192 -3.17 -4.34 19.92
CA ILE A 192 -2.73 -3.26 20.82
C ILE A 192 -1.58 -3.74 21.70
N THR A 193 -1.70 -4.92 22.31
CA THR A 193 -0.63 -5.51 23.15
C THR A 193 0.67 -5.63 22.35
N ALA A 194 0.59 -6.18 21.13
CA ALA A 194 1.76 -6.32 20.27
C ALA A 194 2.37 -4.96 19.89
N ARG A 195 1.54 -3.97 19.57
CA ARG A 195 2.01 -2.63 19.23
C ARG A 195 2.67 -1.92 20.41
N ILE A 196 2.11 -2.03 21.62
CA ILE A 196 2.72 -1.44 22.81
C ILE A 196 4.08 -2.10 23.09
N ASN A 197 4.18 -3.43 22.99
CA ASN A 197 5.44 -4.14 23.17
C ASN A 197 6.50 -3.75 22.14
N GLU A 198 6.11 -3.61 20.87
CA GLU A 198 7.00 -3.10 19.82
C GLU A 198 7.51 -1.69 20.13
N VAL A 199 6.62 -0.78 20.54
CA VAL A 199 6.98 0.60 20.85
C VAL A 199 7.91 0.69 22.07
N ILE A 200 7.68 -0.13 23.10
CA ILE A 200 8.59 -0.27 24.24
C ILE A 200 9.97 -0.75 23.78
N GLU A 201 10.05 -1.74 22.90
CA GLU A 201 11.32 -2.23 22.40
C GLU A 201 12.06 -1.16 21.57
N ALA A 202 11.33 -0.35 20.80
CA ALA A 202 11.93 0.64 19.90
C ALA A 202 12.41 1.92 20.61
N LEU A 203 11.66 2.37 21.62
CA LEU A 203 11.85 3.66 22.31
C LEU A 203 12.37 3.52 23.75
N GLY A 204 12.14 2.37 24.39
CA GLY A 204 12.42 2.16 25.80
C GLY A 204 11.27 2.60 26.71
N LYS A 205 11.26 2.09 27.95
CA LYS A 205 10.19 2.35 28.94
C LYS A 205 10.15 3.80 29.44
N ASP A 206 11.23 4.54 29.26
CA ASP A 206 11.36 5.91 29.76
C ASP A 206 10.83 6.98 28.82
N ASP A 207 10.54 6.61 27.57
CA ASP A 207 9.95 7.49 26.56
C ASP A 207 8.59 8.04 27.03
N ALA A 208 8.32 9.30 26.69
CA ALA A 208 7.13 10.02 27.14
C ALA A 208 5.83 9.40 26.62
N PHE A 209 5.81 8.93 25.36
CA PHE A 209 4.65 8.25 24.79
C PHE A 209 4.44 6.90 25.47
N VAL A 210 5.51 6.14 25.72
CA VAL A 210 5.42 4.85 26.43
C VAL A 210 4.87 5.03 27.84
N LYS A 211 5.39 5.99 28.60
CA LYS A 211 4.89 6.31 29.96
C LYS A 211 3.43 6.73 29.94
N MET A 212 3.03 7.56 28.98
CA MET A 212 1.64 8.01 28.80
C MET A 212 0.70 6.84 28.50
N VAL A 213 1.07 5.96 27.56
CA VAL A 213 0.24 4.80 27.18
C VAL A 213 0.14 3.78 28.31
N LEU A 214 1.26 3.47 28.97
CA LEU A 214 1.29 2.47 30.04
C LEU A 214 0.61 2.98 31.30
N ASN A 215 0.84 4.24 31.69
CA ASN A 215 0.32 4.83 32.91
C ASN A 215 0.47 3.91 34.15
N GLY A 216 1.65 3.29 34.28
CA GLY A 216 1.98 2.35 35.36
C GLY A 216 1.43 0.92 35.22
N LYS A 217 0.74 0.60 34.12
CA LYS A 217 0.15 -0.73 33.84
C LYS A 217 1.05 -1.55 32.91
N THR A 218 0.77 -2.84 32.80
CA THR A 218 1.39 -3.70 31.77
C THR A 218 0.74 -3.48 30.39
N PRO A 219 1.43 -3.80 29.29
CA PRO A 219 0.85 -3.74 27.95
C PRO A 219 -0.50 -4.45 27.81
N GLU A 220 -0.63 -5.63 28.40
CA GLU A 220 -1.85 -6.46 28.37
C GLU A 220 -3.00 -5.79 29.13
N ALA A 221 -2.71 -5.20 30.29
CA ALA A 221 -3.71 -4.50 31.08
C ALA A 221 -4.25 -3.26 30.35
N VAL A 222 -3.37 -2.50 29.69
CA VAL A 222 -3.78 -1.36 28.84
C VAL A 222 -4.60 -1.84 27.65
N ALA A 223 -4.16 -2.89 26.96
CA ALA A 223 -4.87 -3.41 25.80
C ALA A 223 -6.29 -3.88 26.16
N LYS A 224 -6.43 -4.61 27.28
CA LYS A 224 -7.73 -5.06 27.79
C LYS A 224 -8.65 -3.89 28.15
N GLU A 225 -8.10 -2.84 28.77
CA GLU A 225 -8.85 -1.62 29.08
C GLU A 225 -9.32 -0.90 27.81
N LEU A 226 -8.44 -0.72 26.82
CA LEU A 226 -8.81 -0.09 25.55
C LEU A 226 -9.82 -0.94 24.76
N ALA A 227 -9.73 -2.26 24.82
CA ALA A 227 -10.68 -3.17 24.17
C ALA A 227 -12.08 -3.13 24.82
N ALA A 228 -12.21 -2.65 26.07
CA ALA A 228 -13.49 -2.46 26.75
C ALA A 228 -14.23 -1.16 26.34
N THR A 229 -13.71 -0.44 25.34
CA THR A 229 -14.34 0.75 24.76
C THR A 229 -15.74 0.48 24.21
N LYS A 230 -16.60 1.50 24.24
CA LYS A 230 -17.91 1.49 23.58
C LYS A 230 -17.83 1.90 22.10
N LEU A 231 -16.65 2.23 21.59
CA LEU A 231 -16.47 2.64 20.19
C LEU A 231 -16.79 1.53 19.17
N GLY A 232 -17.05 0.29 19.59
CA GLY A 232 -17.66 -0.72 18.72
C GLY A 232 -19.09 -0.37 18.30
N ASP A 233 -19.83 0.35 19.13
CA ASP A 233 -21.21 0.80 18.85
C ASP A 233 -21.21 2.05 17.97
N VAL A 234 -21.87 1.96 16.82
CA VAL A 234 -22.03 3.09 15.88
C VAL A 234 -22.77 4.25 16.54
N LYS A 235 -23.81 3.97 17.35
CA LYS A 235 -24.61 5.02 18.01
C LYS A 235 -23.77 5.81 18.99
N PHE A 236 -22.95 5.14 19.79
CA PHE A 236 -22.04 5.81 20.71
C PHE A 236 -21.05 6.74 19.97
N ARG A 237 -20.54 6.31 18.80
CA ARG A 237 -19.68 7.18 17.97
C ARG A 237 -20.43 8.39 17.43
N GLN A 238 -21.69 8.24 17.04
CA GLN A 238 -22.55 9.34 16.60
C GLN A 238 -22.81 10.32 17.75
N GLU A 239 -23.16 9.84 18.94
CA GLU A 239 -23.37 10.65 20.14
C GLU A 239 -22.14 11.50 20.50
N LEU A 240 -20.93 10.93 20.39
CA LEU A 240 -19.69 11.68 20.62
C LEU A 240 -19.46 12.77 19.56
N VAL A 241 -19.75 12.49 18.30
CA VAL A 241 -19.61 13.46 17.20
C VAL A 241 -20.63 14.58 17.30
N GLU A 242 -21.89 14.25 17.59
CA GLU A 242 -23.00 15.21 17.71
C GLU A 242 -22.89 16.06 18.97
N GLY A 243 -22.49 15.45 20.09
CA GLY A 243 -22.25 16.15 21.35
C GLY A 243 -20.99 17.01 21.38
N GLY A 244 -20.14 16.93 20.35
CA GLY A 244 -18.99 17.80 20.15
C GLY A 244 -17.93 17.71 21.25
N GLU A 245 -17.17 18.80 21.42
CA GLU A 245 -16.09 18.88 22.42
C GLU A 245 -16.56 18.61 23.85
N ASP A 246 -17.80 18.98 24.21
CA ASP A 246 -18.35 18.75 25.54
C ASP A 246 -18.54 17.25 25.83
N ALA A 247 -19.04 16.49 24.85
CA ALA A 247 -19.15 15.04 24.97
C ALA A 247 -17.77 14.38 25.08
N ILE A 248 -16.79 14.85 24.31
CA ILE A 248 -15.41 14.37 24.40
C ILE A 248 -14.77 14.68 25.76
N ALA A 249 -14.95 15.90 26.28
CA ALA A 249 -14.42 16.32 27.57
C ALA A 249 -14.99 15.50 28.75
N LYS A 250 -16.29 15.16 28.68
CA LYS A 250 -17.00 14.39 29.72
C LYS A 250 -16.87 12.87 29.57
N SER A 251 -16.44 12.38 28.40
CA SER A 251 -16.32 10.94 28.14
C SER A 251 -15.25 10.31 29.04
N THR A 252 -15.64 9.22 29.70
CA THR A 252 -14.75 8.34 30.46
C THR A 252 -14.42 7.07 29.68
N ASP A 253 -14.76 7.01 28.39
CA ASP A 253 -14.37 5.90 27.53
C ASP A 253 -12.84 5.82 27.46
N PRO A 254 -12.24 4.63 27.67
CA PRO A 254 -10.79 4.49 27.82
C PRO A 254 -10.03 4.94 26.57
N VAL A 255 -10.58 4.68 25.37
CA VAL A 255 -9.95 5.07 24.11
C VAL A 255 -10.08 6.57 23.87
N ILE A 256 -11.22 7.19 24.20
CA ILE A 256 -11.39 8.65 24.10
C ILE A 256 -10.47 9.37 25.10
N THR A 257 -10.33 8.84 26.31
CA THR A 257 -9.44 9.40 27.34
C THR A 257 -7.98 9.36 26.88
N LEU A 258 -7.52 8.23 26.36
CA LEU A 258 -6.17 8.10 25.81
C LEU A 258 -5.97 9.01 24.59
N ALA A 259 -6.92 9.03 23.66
CA ALA A 259 -6.84 9.86 22.45
C ALA A 259 -6.74 11.36 22.78
N ARG A 260 -7.52 11.86 23.74
CA ARG A 260 -7.42 13.25 24.23
C ARG A 260 -6.06 13.56 24.84
N THR A 261 -5.50 12.60 25.58
CA THR A 261 -4.20 12.75 26.25
C THR A 261 -3.07 12.77 25.23
N PHE A 262 -3.18 11.94 24.18
CA PHE A 262 -2.21 11.84 23.10
C PHE A 262 -2.26 13.02 22.11
N ASP A 263 -3.45 13.56 21.81
CA ASP A 263 -3.63 14.49 20.69
C ASP A 263 -2.66 15.70 20.69
N PRO A 264 -2.38 16.37 21.83
CA PRO A 264 -1.39 17.45 21.87
C PRO A 264 0.01 17.03 21.39
N MET A 265 0.48 15.87 21.84
CA MET A 265 1.77 15.30 21.39
C MET A 265 1.73 14.96 19.90
N GLY A 266 0.66 14.32 19.44
CA GLY A 266 0.49 14.00 18.02
C GLY A 266 0.44 15.24 17.11
N ARG A 267 -0.12 16.35 17.60
CA ARG A 267 -0.14 17.63 16.87
C ARG A 267 1.21 18.33 16.86
N GLU A 268 1.96 18.28 17.95
CA GLU A 268 3.34 18.81 18.00
C GLU A 268 4.22 18.12 16.97
N ILE A 269 4.22 16.78 16.96
CA ILE A 269 5.02 15.99 16.02
C ILE A 269 4.63 16.31 14.57
N ARG A 270 3.33 16.35 14.26
CA ARG A 270 2.82 16.70 12.93
C ARG A 270 3.30 18.10 12.53
N LYS A 271 3.10 19.09 13.38
CA LYS A 271 3.50 20.47 13.10
C LYS A 271 5.00 20.60 12.89
N TRP A 272 5.80 19.93 13.73
CA TRP A 272 7.25 19.93 13.55
C TRP A 272 7.66 19.35 12.20
N GLN A 273 7.04 18.24 11.79
CA GLN A 273 7.31 17.62 10.49
C GLN A 273 6.91 18.55 9.34
N GLU A 274 5.73 19.16 9.40
CA GLU A 274 5.26 20.11 8.38
C GLU A 274 6.21 21.31 8.25
N ASP A 275 6.57 21.94 9.38
CA ASP A 275 7.36 23.16 9.42
C ASP A 275 8.84 22.92 9.02
N ASN A 276 9.40 21.75 9.36
CA ASN A 276 10.84 21.51 9.20
C ASN A 276 11.20 20.59 8.03
N ILE A 277 10.28 19.72 7.60
CA ILE A 277 10.54 18.66 6.64
C ILE A 277 9.68 18.86 5.39
N ASP A 278 8.36 18.80 5.53
CA ASP A 278 7.48 18.75 4.36
C ASP A 278 7.53 20.05 3.54
N ALA A 279 7.55 21.21 4.21
CA ALA A 279 7.71 22.51 3.54
C ALA A 279 9.04 22.62 2.75
N VAL A 280 10.13 22.09 3.32
CA VAL A 280 11.47 22.11 2.70
C VAL A 280 11.51 21.14 1.52
N LEU A 281 11.07 19.90 1.70
CA LEU A 281 11.06 18.88 0.66
C LEU A 281 10.15 19.27 -0.50
N THR A 282 9.00 19.88 -0.23
CA THR A 282 8.09 20.36 -1.27
C THR A 282 8.75 21.44 -2.12
N THR A 283 9.28 22.49 -1.48
CA THR A 283 9.87 23.63 -2.19
C THR A 283 11.14 23.24 -2.95
N ALA A 284 12.06 22.51 -2.29
CA ALA A 284 13.30 22.08 -2.92
C ALA A 284 13.06 20.98 -3.98
N GLY A 285 12.11 20.09 -3.74
CA GLY A 285 11.68 19.07 -4.70
C GLY A 285 11.08 19.68 -5.96
N GLU A 286 10.24 20.72 -5.83
CA GLU A 286 9.71 21.46 -6.97
C GLU A 286 10.84 22.07 -7.82
N LYS A 287 11.81 22.72 -7.18
CA LYS A 287 12.98 23.28 -7.86
C LYS A 287 13.78 22.22 -8.60
N ILE A 288 14.03 21.06 -7.99
CA ILE A 288 14.71 19.93 -8.66
C ILE A 288 13.87 19.40 -9.83
N GLY A 289 12.54 19.35 -9.68
CA GLY A 289 11.62 18.98 -10.76
C GLY A 289 11.71 19.94 -11.94
N GLN A 290 11.69 21.25 -11.70
CA GLN A 290 11.87 22.28 -12.73
C GLN A 290 13.24 22.14 -13.41
N ALA A 291 14.32 21.98 -12.63
CA ALA A 291 15.66 21.77 -13.16
C ALA A 291 15.75 20.54 -14.07
N ARG A 292 15.04 19.46 -13.71
CA ARG A 292 15.02 18.23 -14.51
C ARG A 292 14.38 18.46 -15.88
N PHE A 293 13.34 19.30 -15.94
CA PHE A 293 12.70 19.67 -17.20
C PHE A 293 13.60 20.56 -18.07
N GLU A 294 14.29 21.52 -17.47
CA GLU A 294 15.26 22.39 -18.17
C GLU A 294 16.42 21.58 -18.77
N VAL A 295 16.92 20.59 -18.02
CA VAL A 295 18.08 19.78 -18.43
C VAL A 295 17.71 18.67 -19.42
N TYR A 296 16.60 17.96 -19.21
CA TYR A 296 16.27 16.75 -19.98
C TYR A 296 15.02 16.88 -20.87
N GLY A 297 14.34 18.02 -20.83
CA GLY A 297 13.07 18.22 -21.51
C GLY A 297 11.99 17.22 -21.07
N LYS A 298 11.21 16.74 -22.03
CA LYS A 298 10.05 15.83 -21.82
C LYS A 298 10.41 14.33 -21.88
N THR A 299 11.70 14.00 -21.83
CA THR A 299 12.17 12.61 -22.02
C THR A 299 12.13 11.76 -20.75
N LYS A 300 11.90 12.39 -19.58
CA LYS A 300 11.82 11.72 -18.28
C LYS A 300 10.39 11.75 -17.76
N ASN A 301 9.87 10.57 -17.44
CA ASN A 301 8.52 10.42 -16.90
C ASN A 301 8.47 10.87 -15.43
N PRO A 302 7.39 11.50 -14.97
CA PRO A 302 7.20 11.81 -13.56
C PRO A 302 6.99 10.53 -12.74
N ASP A 303 7.35 10.58 -11.46
CA ASP A 303 7.01 9.50 -10.52
C ASP A 303 5.50 9.23 -10.49
N ALA A 304 5.12 8.00 -10.21
CA ALA A 304 3.72 7.61 -10.02
C ALA A 304 3.11 8.34 -8.82
N THR A 305 1.86 8.79 -8.97
CA THR A 305 1.13 9.57 -7.96
C THR A 305 -0.35 9.19 -7.89
N PHE A 306 -0.69 7.94 -8.24
CA PHE A 306 -2.05 7.45 -8.38
C PHE A 306 -2.90 8.20 -9.43
N THR A 307 -2.23 8.87 -10.36
CA THR A 307 -2.82 9.46 -11.56
C THR A 307 -2.79 8.47 -12.72
N LEU A 308 -3.67 8.64 -13.70
CA LEU A 308 -3.72 7.78 -14.89
C LEU A 308 -2.38 7.83 -15.64
N ARG A 309 -1.80 6.65 -15.93
CA ARG A 309 -0.58 6.47 -16.72
C ARG A 309 -0.78 5.41 -17.79
N LEU A 310 0.04 5.50 -18.85
CA LEU A 310 0.17 4.50 -19.90
C LEU A 310 1.58 3.94 -19.89
N SER A 311 1.71 2.63 -19.75
CA SER A 311 2.94 1.88 -20.01
C SER A 311 2.77 1.05 -21.28
N TYR A 312 3.87 0.81 -22.00
CA TYR A 312 3.90 -0.13 -23.11
C TYR A 312 5.11 -1.07 -22.98
N GLY A 313 5.00 -2.26 -23.56
CA GLY A 313 6.04 -3.28 -23.47
C GLY A 313 5.73 -4.45 -24.37
N THR A 314 6.56 -5.48 -24.33
CA THR A 314 6.36 -6.70 -25.14
C THR A 314 6.07 -7.90 -24.26
N VAL A 315 5.24 -8.81 -24.76
CA VAL A 315 5.04 -10.13 -24.16
C VAL A 315 6.31 -10.94 -24.36
N LYS A 316 7.04 -11.19 -23.26
CA LYS A 316 8.40 -11.75 -23.30
C LYS A 316 8.73 -12.48 -22.00
N GLY A 317 9.30 -13.69 -22.13
CA GLY A 317 9.83 -14.45 -20.99
C GLY A 317 11.04 -13.75 -20.33
N TYR A 318 11.56 -14.33 -19.25
CA TYR A 318 12.70 -13.77 -18.51
C TYR A 318 13.57 -14.88 -17.93
N ALA A 319 14.80 -14.53 -17.52
CA ALA A 319 15.65 -15.47 -16.79
C ALA A 319 15.09 -15.65 -15.37
N MET A 320 14.90 -16.90 -14.94
CA MET A 320 14.30 -17.24 -13.66
C MET A 320 15.03 -18.45 -13.07
N ASN A 321 15.61 -18.33 -11.87
CA ASN A 321 16.18 -19.46 -11.11
C ASN A 321 17.12 -20.37 -11.92
N GLY A 322 18.03 -19.81 -12.72
CA GLY A 322 18.96 -20.59 -13.56
C GLY A 322 18.34 -21.22 -14.81
N THR A 323 17.07 -20.93 -15.10
CA THR A 323 16.35 -21.31 -16.32
C THR A 323 15.72 -20.08 -17.00
N LYS A 324 14.87 -20.30 -18.01
CA LYS A 324 14.06 -19.27 -18.67
C LYS A 324 12.58 -19.52 -18.37
N ALA A 325 11.93 -18.55 -17.74
CA ALA A 325 10.49 -18.56 -17.58
C ALA A 325 9.80 -18.33 -18.94
N PRO A 326 8.80 -19.15 -19.33
CA PRO A 326 8.01 -18.88 -20.51
C PRO A 326 7.20 -17.60 -20.33
N TYR A 327 6.79 -16.97 -21.43
CA TYR A 327 5.97 -15.76 -21.37
C TYR A 327 4.53 -16.03 -20.91
N LYS A 328 4.07 -17.29 -20.91
CA LYS A 328 2.71 -17.69 -20.54
C LYS A 328 2.66 -18.99 -19.76
N THR A 329 1.59 -19.16 -18.99
CA THR A 329 1.18 -20.42 -18.36
C THR A 329 -0.13 -20.91 -18.97
N THR A 330 -0.54 -22.13 -18.65
CA THR A 330 -1.79 -22.75 -19.13
C THR A 330 -2.61 -23.30 -17.96
N ILE A 331 -3.89 -23.57 -18.19
CA ILE A 331 -4.74 -24.26 -17.21
C ILE A 331 -4.21 -25.66 -16.87
N ALA A 332 -3.63 -26.38 -17.85
CA ALA A 332 -2.94 -27.64 -17.59
C ALA A 332 -1.84 -27.48 -16.51
N GLY A 333 -1.06 -26.41 -16.59
CA GLY A 333 -0.04 -26.08 -15.60
C GLY A 333 -0.61 -25.81 -14.21
N MET A 334 -1.78 -25.19 -14.11
CA MET A 334 -2.48 -25.01 -12.83
C MET A 334 -2.87 -26.35 -12.19
N TYR A 335 -3.47 -27.27 -12.95
CA TYR A 335 -3.80 -28.61 -12.44
C TYR A 335 -2.56 -29.41 -12.05
N ALA A 336 -1.49 -29.35 -12.86
CA ALA A 336 -0.23 -30.02 -12.54
C ALA A 336 0.36 -29.47 -11.24
N HIS A 337 0.38 -28.15 -11.07
CA HIS A 337 0.90 -27.53 -9.86
C HIS A 337 0.06 -27.88 -8.63
N SER A 338 -1.27 -27.88 -8.74
CA SER A 338 -2.13 -28.34 -7.66
C SER A 338 -1.83 -29.80 -7.26
N ALA A 339 -1.65 -30.69 -8.24
CA ALA A 339 -1.30 -32.09 -8.00
C ALA A 339 0.09 -32.26 -7.36
N ASP A 340 1.10 -31.47 -7.78
CA ASP A 340 2.46 -31.49 -7.19
C ASP A 340 2.46 -31.15 -5.69
N PHE A 341 1.41 -30.45 -5.22
CA PHE A 341 1.23 -30.04 -3.83
C PHE A 341 0.04 -30.75 -3.15
N ASP A 342 -0.31 -31.95 -3.62
CA ASP A 342 -1.37 -32.81 -3.07
C ASP A 342 -2.76 -32.14 -2.97
N ASN A 343 -3.02 -31.09 -3.77
CA ASN A 343 -4.25 -30.30 -3.74
C ASN A 343 -4.59 -29.78 -2.33
N LYS A 344 -3.61 -29.19 -1.63
CA LYS A 344 -3.77 -28.70 -0.24
C LYS A 344 -3.35 -27.24 -0.07
N GLY A 345 -3.96 -26.59 0.91
CA GLY A 345 -3.60 -25.24 1.33
C GLY A 345 -3.73 -24.24 0.18
N ASP A 346 -2.68 -23.46 -0.08
CA ASP A 346 -2.68 -22.45 -1.15
C ASP A 346 -2.75 -23.04 -2.56
N PHE A 347 -2.53 -24.36 -2.71
CA PHE A 347 -2.58 -25.08 -3.99
C PHE A 347 -3.87 -25.91 -4.16
N GLU A 348 -4.79 -25.79 -3.20
CA GLU A 348 -6.09 -26.44 -3.27
C GLU A 348 -6.98 -25.76 -4.33
N LEU A 349 -7.41 -26.54 -5.32
CA LEU A 349 -8.43 -26.16 -6.28
C LEU A 349 -9.82 -26.50 -5.71
N PRO A 350 -10.79 -25.58 -5.78
CA PRO A 350 -12.16 -25.90 -5.41
C PRO A 350 -12.70 -27.09 -6.19
N ALA A 351 -13.51 -27.96 -5.55
CA ALA A 351 -14.03 -29.21 -6.14
C ALA A 351 -14.61 -29.06 -7.56
N ARG A 352 -15.23 -27.91 -7.85
CA ARG A 352 -15.79 -27.58 -9.17
C ARG A 352 -14.75 -27.62 -10.30
N PHE A 353 -13.47 -27.33 -10.03
CA PHE A 353 -12.41 -27.44 -11.03
C PHE A 353 -12.15 -28.89 -11.41
N ASP A 354 -12.22 -29.83 -10.49
CA ASP A 354 -12.05 -31.26 -10.78
C ASP A 354 -13.28 -31.83 -11.49
N GLU A 355 -14.48 -31.52 -11.00
CA GLU A 355 -15.76 -31.93 -11.61
C GLU A 355 -15.89 -31.49 -13.08
N ARG A 356 -15.25 -30.36 -13.43
CA ARG A 356 -15.36 -29.74 -14.76
C ARG A 356 -14.10 -29.90 -15.60
N LYS A 357 -13.08 -30.62 -15.12
CA LYS A 357 -11.77 -30.75 -15.79
C LYS A 357 -11.86 -31.26 -17.25
N SER A 358 -12.84 -32.11 -17.56
CA SER A 358 -13.07 -32.63 -18.92
C SER A 358 -13.75 -31.63 -19.87
N LYS A 359 -14.39 -30.58 -19.33
CA LYS A 359 -15.03 -29.50 -20.11
C LYS A 359 -14.09 -28.34 -20.39
N VAL A 360 -13.03 -28.22 -19.61
CA VAL A 360 -12.07 -27.12 -19.72
C VAL A 360 -11.02 -27.42 -20.78
N ASN A 361 -10.80 -26.48 -21.69
CA ASN A 361 -9.65 -26.53 -22.58
C ASN A 361 -8.35 -26.27 -21.79
N GLN A 362 -7.65 -27.34 -21.45
CA GLN A 362 -6.44 -27.27 -20.62
C GLN A 362 -5.28 -26.51 -21.28
N MET A 363 -5.31 -26.31 -22.60
CA MET A 363 -4.30 -25.54 -23.33
C MET A 363 -4.59 -24.04 -23.36
N SER A 364 -5.76 -23.60 -22.86
CA SER A 364 -6.07 -22.18 -22.73
C SER A 364 -5.01 -21.48 -21.88
N PRO A 365 -4.42 -20.36 -22.37
CA PRO A 365 -3.50 -19.56 -21.58
C PRO A 365 -4.18 -19.06 -20.30
N LEU A 366 -3.50 -19.20 -19.16
CA LEU A 366 -4.02 -18.76 -17.87
C LEU A 366 -3.45 -17.40 -17.49
N ASN A 367 -2.13 -17.30 -17.37
CA ASN A 367 -1.42 -16.05 -17.10
C ASN A 367 -0.36 -15.79 -18.18
N PHE A 368 0.09 -14.54 -18.28
CA PHE A 368 1.23 -14.16 -19.10
C PHE A 368 2.03 -13.01 -18.46
N VAL A 369 3.25 -12.84 -18.95
CA VAL A 369 4.17 -11.77 -18.53
C VAL A 369 4.52 -10.83 -19.68
N SER A 370 4.73 -9.56 -19.35
CA SER A 370 5.18 -8.54 -20.30
C SER A 370 6.22 -7.61 -19.67
N THR A 371 6.95 -6.87 -20.50
CA THR A 371 7.88 -5.84 -20.03
C THR A 371 7.18 -4.53 -19.66
N CYS A 372 5.85 -4.46 -19.58
CA CYS A 372 5.20 -3.25 -19.11
C CYS A 372 5.68 -2.86 -17.71
N ASP A 373 5.94 -1.58 -17.51
CA ASP A 373 6.36 -1.00 -16.24
C ASP A 373 5.13 -0.71 -15.37
N ILE A 374 4.98 -1.47 -14.30
CA ILE A 374 3.87 -1.39 -13.36
C ILE A 374 4.38 -1.28 -11.93
N ILE A 375 3.52 -0.82 -11.03
CA ILE A 375 3.74 -0.88 -9.59
C ILE A 375 2.41 -1.09 -8.85
N GLY A 376 2.44 -1.26 -7.52
CA GLY A 376 1.23 -1.31 -6.70
C GLY A 376 0.28 -0.15 -7.02
N GLY A 377 -1.00 -0.46 -7.23
CA GLY A 377 -2.01 0.45 -7.80
C GLY A 377 -2.40 0.08 -9.23
N ASN A 378 -1.56 -0.66 -9.97
CA ASN A 378 -1.92 -1.20 -11.28
C ASN A 378 -2.78 -2.46 -11.24
N SER A 379 -3.00 -3.11 -10.09
CA SER A 379 -3.87 -4.30 -10.01
C SER A 379 -5.26 -4.00 -10.58
N GLY A 380 -5.72 -4.83 -11.51
CA GLY A 380 -6.96 -4.65 -12.27
C GLY A 380 -6.82 -3.83 -13.56
N SER A 381 -5.64 -3.27 -13.87
CA SER A 381 -5.44 -2.48 -15.10
C SER A 381 -5.60 -3.35 -16.35
N PRO A 382 -6.31 -2.88 -17.40
CA PRO A 382 -6.42 -3.59 -18.65
C PRO A 382 -5.08 -3.65 -19.39
N VAL A 383 -4.78 -4.81 -19.96
CA VAL A 383 -3.73 -5.02 -20.94
C VAL A 383 -4.39 -5.11 -22.31
N VAL A 384 -3.99 -4.23 -23.23
CA VAL A 384 -4.51 -4.20 -24.60
C VAL A 384 -3.42 -4.44 -25.62
N ASN A 385 -3.74 -5.12 -26.72
CA ASN A 385 -2.81 -5.31 -27.83
C ASN A 385 -2.81 -4.10 -28.79
N ARG A 386 -2.06 -4.21 -29.90
CA ARG A 386 -1.97 -3.15 -30.93
C ARG A 386 -3.31 -2.77 -31.58
N LYS A 387 -4.32 -3.64 -31.53
CA LYS A 387 -5.66 -3.40 -32.06
C LYS A 387 -6.60 -2.78 -31.02
N GLY A 388 -6.16 -2.59 -29.78
CA GLY A 388 -7.00 -2.13 -28.68
C GLY A 388 -7.88 -3.23 -28.08
N GLU A 389 -7.63 -4.51 -28.40
CA GLU A 389 -8.37 -5.64 -27.85
C GLU A 389 -7.86 -5.98 -26.44
N LEU A 390 -8.76 -6.29 -25.51
CA LEU A 390 -8.41 -6.72 -24.16
C LEU A 390 -7.79 -8.12 -24.17
N VAL A 391 -6.49 -8.21 -23.85
CA VAL A 391 -5.75 -9.47 -23.80
C VAL A 391 -5.47 -9.96 -22.38
N GLY A 392 -5.67 -9.11 -21.38
CA GLY A 392 -5.56 -9.52 -19.98
C GLY A 392 -5.78 -8.40 -18.97
N LEU A 393 -5.63 -8.74 -17.69
CA LEU A 393 -5.69 -7.81 -16.57
C LEU A 393 -4.44 -7.97 -15.70
N ILE A 394 -3.79 -6.86 -15.34
CA ILE A 394 -2.67 -6.86 -14.40
C ILE A 394 -3.15 -7.35 -13.04
N PHE A 395 -2.39 -8.24 -12.39
CA PHE A 395 -2.65 -8.59 -11.00
C PHE A 395 -1.41 -8.60 -10.10
N ASP A 396 -0.20 -8.76 -10.65
CA ASP A 396 1.05 -8.75 -9.87
C ASP A 396 2.26 -8.37 -10.75
N GLY A 397 3.43 -8.26 -10.13
CA GLY A 397 4.75 -8.26 -10.77
C GLY A 397 5.59 -9.45 -10.32
N ASN A 398 6.60 -9.85 -11.08
CA ASN A 398 7.57 -10.86 -10.62
C ASN A 398 8.46 -10.33 -9.47
N ILE A 399 9.16 -11.21 -8.77
CA ILE A 399 9.97 -10.83 -7.60
C ILE A 399 11.07 -9.82 -7.96
N GLU A 400 11.65 -9.93 -9.17
CA GLU A 400 12.66 -9.02 -9.67
C GLU A 400 12.13 -7.60 -9.90
N SER A 401 10.82 -7.43 -10.16
CA SER A 401 10.20 -6.11 -10.35
C SER A 401 10.04 -5.30 -9.06
N LEU A 402 10.26 -5.88 -7.87
CA LEU A 402 10.05 -5.17 -6.59
C LEU A 402 10.97 -3.97 -6.40
N VAL A 403 12.12 -3.93 -7.08
CA VAL A 403 13.02 -2.76 -7.10
C VAL A 403 12.48 -1.61 -7.97
N GLY A 404 11.41 -1.87 -8.74
CA GLY A 404 10.67 -0.96 -9.64
C GLY A 404 10.26 0.37 -9.01
N ARG A 405 10.16 0.42 -7.68
CA ARG A 405 9.97 1.64 -6.88
C ARG A 405 11.05 2.67 -7.16
N PHE A 406 12.31 2.25 -7.30
CA PHE A 406 13.49 3.13 -7.43
C PHE A 406 14.12 3.09 -8.82
N VAL A 407 14.09 1.93 -9.48
CA VAL A 407 14.69 1.73 -10.79
C VAL A 407 13.89 0.68 -11.56
N TYR A 408 13.73 0.90 -12.86
CA TYR A 408 13.13 -0.07 -13.77
C TYR A 408 14.16 -0.49 -14.81
N ASP A 409 14.17 -1.79 -15.12
CA ASP A 409 14.86 -2.41 -16.25
C ASP A 409 13.93 -3.45 -16.90
N ASP A 410 14.05 -3.64 -18.21
CA ASP A 410 13.25 -4.60 -18.97
C ASP A 410 13.94 -5.98 -19.11
N GLU A 411 15.13 -6.17 -18.52
CA GLU A 411 15.85 -7.43 -18.56
C GLU A 411 15.15 -8.46 -17.67
N ALA A 412 14.93 -8.12 -16.41
CA ALA A 412 14.35 -9.01 -15.40
C ALA A 412 12.91 -8.64 -15.00
N SER A 413 12.55 -7.35 -14.97
CA SER A 413 11.23 -6.94 -14.46
C SER A 413 10.09 -7.36 -15.40
N ARG A 414 9.02 -7.94 -14.85
CA ARG A 414 7.84 -8.38 -15.60
C ARG A 414 6.55 -8.01 -14.88
N ALA A 415 5.64 -7.40 -15.63
CA ALA A 415 4.23 -7.30 -15.26
C ALA A 415 3.55 -8.66 -15.47
N VAL A 416 2.79 -9.13 -14.49
CA VAL A 416 2.06 -10.40 -14.52
C VAL A 416 0.57 -10.12 -14.69
N SER A 417 -0.03 -10.79 -15.67
CA SER A 417 -1.42 -10.59 -16.08
C SER A 417 -2.17 -11.90 -16.16
N VAL A 418 -3.45 -11.90 -15.80
CA VAL A 418 -4.37 -13.00 -16.14
C VAL A 418 -4.79 -12.82 -17.60
N HIS A 419 -4.74 -13.89 -18.38
CA HIS A 419 -5.02 -13.89 -19.80
C HIS A 419 -6.54 -13.92 -20.06
N SER A 420 -7.03 -13.13 -21.02
CA SER A 420 -8.47 -13.05 -21.32
C SER A 420 -9.08 -14.38 -21.71
N SER A 421 -8.39 -15.19 -22.52
CA SER A 421 -8.80 -16.56 -22.83
C SER A 421 -9.01 -17.44 -21.59
N GLY A 422 -8.12 -17.36 -20.59
CA GLY A 422 -8.27 -18.12 -19.34
C GLY A 422 -9.47 -17.65 -18.52
N MET A 423 -9.71 -16.33 -18.48
CA MET A 423 -10.91 -15.78 -17.84
C MET A 423 -12.18 -16.29 -18.50
N LEU A 424 -12.29 -16.19 -19.83
CA LEU A 424 -13.46 -16.63 -20.59
C LEU A 424 -13.68 -18.14 -20.47
N GLU A 425 -12.60 -18.93 -20.53
CA GLU A 425 -12.63 -20.38 -20.35
C GLU A 425 -13.23 -20.76 -18.99
N CYS A 426 -12.73 -20.15 -17.91
CA CYS A 426 -13.23 -20.41 -16.56
C CYS A 426 -14.68 -19.93 -16.39
N LEU A 427 -15.04 -18.76 -16.90
CA LEU A 427 -16.43 -18.25 -16.85
C LEU A 427 -17.40 -19.24 -17.50
N ARG A 428 -17.06 -19.78 -18.68
CA ARG A 428 -17.92 -20.70 -19.43
C ARG A 428 -17.97 -22.10 -18.83
N ASN A 429 -16.80 -22.69 -18.60
CA ASN A 429 -16.68 -24.13 -18.36
C ASN A 429 -16.51 -24.52 -16.90
N VAL A 430 -16.07 -23.58 -16.05
CA VAL A 430 -16.00 -23.79 -14.59
C VAL A 430 -17.21 -23.17 -13.92
N TYR A 431 -17.47 -21.86 -14.11
CA TYR A 431 -18.44 -21.11 -13.31
C TYR A 431 -19.88 -21.08 -13.86
N ASP A 432 -20.14 -21.63 -15.05
CA ASP A 432 -21.43 -21.59 -15.74
C ASP A 432 -21.96 -20.15 -15.97
N ALA A 433 -21.06 -19.16 -16.06
CA ALA A 433 -21.34 -17.75 -16.25
C ALA A 433 -21.44 -17.36 -17.73
N ASN A 434 -22.15 -18.18 -18.53
CA ASN A 434 -22.30 -17.97 -19.98
C ASN A 434 -22.89 -16.59 -20.35
N PRO A 435 -23.94 -16.08 -19.67
CA PRO A 435 -24.48 -14.77 -20.00
C PRO A 435 -23.45 -13.64 -19.88
N LEU A 436 -22.61 -13.67 -18.84
CA LEU A 436 -21.54 -12.70 -18.66
C LEU A 436 -20.43 -12.86 -19.72
N ALA A 437 -20.04 -14.10 -20.02
CA ALA A 437 -19.05 -14.35 -21.07
C ALA A 437 -19.56 -13.92 -22.46
N ASP A 438 -20.86 -14.07 -22.74
CA ASP A 438 -21.50 -13.60 -23.96
C ASP A 438 -21.55 -12.08 -24.03
N GLU A 439 -21.88 -11.40 -22.92
CA GLU A 439 -21.84 -9.94 -22.81
C GLU A 439 -20.42 -9.40 -23.08
N ILE A 440 -19.39 -9.99 -22.46
CA ILE A 440 -17.97 -9.59 -22.63
C ILE A 440 -17.52 -9.77 -24.08
N GLU A 441 -17.95 -10.85 -24.75
CA GLU A 441 -17.62 -11.11 -26.16
C GLU A 441 -18.51 -10.30 -27.14
N GLY A 442 -19.43 -9.49 -26.64
CA GLY A 442 -20.35 -8.69 -27.46
C GLY A 442 -21.37 -9.53 -28.24
N LYS A 443 -21.65 -10.76 -27.78
CA LYS A 443 -22.72 -11.59 -28.36
C LYS A 443 -24.07 -10.97 -28.01
N LYS A 444 -24.88 -10.68 -29.02
CA LYS A 444 -26.24 -10.17 -28.80
C LYS A 444 -27.07 -11.24 -28.10
N ALA A 445 -27.75 -10.88 -27.02
CA ALA A 445 -28.76 -11.74 -26.43
C ALA A 445 -29.80 -12.09 -27.50
N GLU A 446 -30.02 -13.38 -27.75
CA GLU A 446 -31.17 -13.80 -28.53
C GLU A 446 -32.42 -13.41 -27.74
N VAL A 447 -33.08 -12.34 -28.15
CA VAL A 447 -34.43 -12.01 -27.68
C VAL A 447 -35.31 -13.18 -28.13
N LYS A 448 -35.63 -14.09 -27.21
CA LYS A 448 -36.64 -15.12 -27.48
C LYS A 448 -37.96 -14.42 -27.73
N SER A 449 -38.28 -14.21 -29.00
CA SER A 449 -39.60 -13.78 -29.46
C SER A 449 -40.58 -14.91 -29.18
N GLY A 450 -41.09 -15.02 -27.96
CA GLY A 450 -41.88 -16.19 -27.61
C GLY A 450 -42.64 -16.22 -26.30
N GLU A 451 -42.59 -15.22 -25.42
CA GLU A 451 -43.46 -15.17 -24.23
C GLU A 451 -43.91 -13.72 -23.93
N MET A 452 -44.70 -13.17 -24.83
CA MET A 452 -45.75 -12.22 -24.46
C MET A 452 -47.05 -12.76 -25.08
N LYS A 453 -47.76 -13.58 -24.31
CA LYS A 453 -49.20 -13.82 -24.46
C LYS A 453 -49.82 -13.87 -23.08
#